data_AF-A0A969S1A8-F1
#
_entry.id   AF-A0A969S1A8-F1
#
_cell.length_a   1.000
_cell.length_b   1.000
_cell.length_c   1.000
_cell.angle_alpha   90.00
_cell.angle_beta   90.00
_cell.angle_gamma   90.00
#
_symmetry.space_group_name_H-M   'P 1'
#
loop_
_entity.id
_entity.type
_entity.pdbx_description
1 polymer ?
#
loop_
_entity_poly.entity_id
_entity_poly.type
_entity_poly.pdbx_seq_one_letter_code
_entity_poly.pdbx_strand_id
1 'polypeptide(L)'
;MNSRSTVNSWVKCPNPNPQARLRLFCFPYAGGSSLIYRTWSESLPPAIEVCPIELPGRGTRMMEPPFTQLMLLVEAIAAALLPYCAQTL
;
A
#
# COMPACT_ATOMS: atom_id res chain seq x y z
N MET A 1 12.20 -6.21 24.80
CA MET A 1 11.31 -5.02 24.77
C MET A 1 10.45 -5.12 23.51
N ASN A 2 9.22 -5.61 23.63
CA ASN A 2 8.34 -5.88 22.50
C ASN A 2 7.63 -4.59 22.06
N SER A 3 8.14 -3.91 21.02
CA SER A 3 7.40 -2.82 20.37
C SER A 3 6.48 -3.40 19.28
N ARG A 4 5.18 -3.33 19.53
CA ARG A 4 4.11 -3.62 18.56
C ARG A 4 4.18 -2.65 17.38
N SER A 5 4.75 -3.04 16.24
CA SER A 5 4.86 -2.16 15.06
C SER A 5 4.76 -2.91 13.73
N THR A 6 3.70 -3.70 13.52
CA THR A 6 3.60 -4.55 12.31
C THR A 6 2.20 -4.58 11.69
N VAL A 7 1.47 -3.48 11.74
CA VAL A 7 0.21 -3.37 10.98
C VAL A 7 0.32 -2.17 10.04
N ASN A 8 0.56 -2.45 8.76
CA ASN A 8 0.33 -1.58 7.60
C ASN A 8 1.29 -0.40 7.31
N SER A 9 2.59 -0.65 7.17
CA SER A 9 3.50 0.35 6.55
C SER A 9 3.38 0.43 5.02
N TRP A 10 2.93 -0.66 4.38
CA TRP A 10 2.95 -0.83 2.92
C TRP A 10 1.80 -0.13 2.21
N VAL A 11 0.57 -0.19 2.73
CA VAL A 11 -0.60 0.41 2.09
C VAL A 11 -0.85 1.80 2.69
N LYS A 12 -0.72 2.85 1.88
CA LYS A 12 -0.92 4.23 2.27
C LYS A 12 -2.31 4.71 1.83
N CYS A 13 -3.37 4.26 2.51
CA CYS A 13 -4.73 4.79 2.29
C CYS A 13 -4.88 6.16 2.99
N PRO A 14 -4.90 7.30 2.26
CA PRO A 14 -5.05 8.61 2.90
C PRO A 14 -6.41 8.76 3.58
N ASN A 15 -7.46 8.18 2.99
CA ASN A 15 -8.83 8.19 3.51
C ASN A 15 -9.38 6.75 3.52
N PRO A 16 -9.23 6.00 4.63
CA PRO A 16 -9.79 4.66 4.75
C PRO A 16 -11.32 4.68 4.59
N ASN A 17 -11.85 3.80 3.73
CA ASN A 17 -13.28 3.69 3.43
C ASN A 17 -13.76 2.24 3.65
N PRO A 18 -14.33 1.93 4.83
CA PRO A 18 -14.90 0.60 5.11
C PRO A 18 -16.07 0.21 4.21
N GLN A 19 -16.73 1.18 3.55
CA GLN A 19 -17.85 0.96 2.64
C GLN A 19 -17.43 0.84 1.17
N ALA A 20 -16.12 0.86 0.89
CA ALA A 20 -15.62 0.74 -0.47
C ALA A 20 -16.05 -0.61 -1.08
N ARG A 21 -16.65 -0.53 -2.27
CA ARG A 21 -17.04 -1.71 -3.06
C ARG A 21 -15.86 -2.31 -3.82
N LEU A 22 -14.80 -1.52 -4.00
CA LEU A 22 -13.58 -1.92 -4.69
C LEU A 22 -12.38 -1.28 -4.02
N ARG A 23 -11.30 -2.05 -3.84
CA ARG A 23 -9.98 -1.56 -3.42
C ARG A 23 -9.03 -1.59 -4.61
N LEU A 24 -8.41 -0.45 -4.91
CA LEU A 24 -7.48 -0.28 -6.03
C LEU A 24 -6.04 -0.17 -5.49
N PHE A 25 -5.30 -1.27 -5.51
CA PHE A 25 -3.88 -1.28 -5.13
C PHE A 25 -3.02 -0.66 -6.23
N CYS A 26 -2.26 0.39 -5.89
CA CYS A 26 -1.51 1.19 -6.87
C CYS A 26 0.00 1.06 -6.65
N PHE A 27 0.71 0.50 -7.65
CA PHE A 27 2.16 0.27 -7.59
C PHE A 27 2.93 1.33 -8.38
N PRO A 28 3.79 2.12 -7.74
CA PRO A 28 4.55 3.16 -8.44
C PRO A 28 5.59 2.56 -9.39
N TYR A 29 5.96 3.33 -10.41
CA TYR A 29 7.09 3.04 -11.28
C TYR A 29 8.42 3.05 -10.52
N ALA A 30 9.48 2.53 -11.13
CA ALA A 30 10.81 2.47 -10.52
C ALA A 30 11.30 3.87 -10.09
N GLY A 31 11.68 4.01 -8.82
CA GLY A 31 12.10 5.30 -8.23
C GLY A 31 10.96 6.19 -7.75
N GLY A 32 9.70 5.85 -8.07
CA GLY A 32 8.52 6.53 -7.54
C GLY A 32 8.17 6.11 -6.11
N SER A 33 7.27 6.88 -5.50
CA SER A 33 6.70 6.61 -4.17
C SER A 33 5.17 6.55 -4.24
N SER A 34 4.52 6.16 -3.16
CA SER A 34 3.06 6.11 -3.09
C SER A 34 2.38 7.46 -3.33
N LEU A 35 3.12 8.58 -3.17
CA LEU A 35 2.60 9.95 -3.31
C LEU A 35 2.12 10.30 -4.72
N ILE A 36 2.57 9.59 -5.76
CA ILE A 36 2.12 9.84 -7.14
C ILE A 36 0.60 9.65 -7.31
N TYR A 37 -0.02 8.89 -6.40
CA TYR A 37 -1.45 8.59 -6.40
C TYR A 37 -2.27 9.49 -5.46
N ARG A 38 -1.67 10.48 -4.80
CA ARG A 38 -2.32 11.25 -3.72
C ARG A 38 -3.64 11.93 -4.12
N THR A 39 -3.79 12.32 -5.38
CA THR A 39 -4.98 13.03 -5.89
C THR A 39 -6.06 12.09 -6.42
N TRP A 40 -5.76 10.80 -6.55
CA TRP A 40 -6.68 9.84 -7.17
C TRP A 40 -7.91 9.60 -6.31
N SER A 41 -7.77 9.64 -4.98
CA SER A 41 -8.92 9.48 -4.06
C SER A 41 -9.99 10.56 -4.23
N GLU A 42 -9.60 11.75 -4.69
CA GLU A 42 -10.53 12.86 -4.96
C GLU A 42 -11.12 12.80 -6.38
N SER A 43 -10.44 12.09 -7.29
CA SER A 43 -10.80 12.03 -8.71
C SER A 43 -11.63 10.79 -9.08
N LEU A 44 -11.68 9.78 -8.20
CA LEU A 44 -12.37 8.52 -8.43
C LEU A 44 -13.71 8.47 -7.67
N PRO A 45 -14.66 7.63 -8.13
CA PRO A 45 -15.92 7.42 -7.43
C PRO A 45 -15.71 7.02 -5.96
N PRO A 46 -16.57 7.49 -5.02
CA PRO A 46 -16.42 7.21 -3.59
C PRO A 46 -16.53 5.72 -3.23
N ALA A 47 -17.06 4.90 -4.12
CA ALA A 47 -17.11 3.44 -3.97
C ALA A 47 -15.73 2.76 -4.16
N ILE A 48 -14.70 3.49 -4.61
CA ILE A 48 -13.35 2.98 -4.85
C ILE A 48 -12.41 3.53 -3.77
N GLU A 49 -11.83 2.63 -2.98
CA GLU A 49 -10.74 2.97 -2.06
C GLU A 49 -9.40 2.86 -2.80
N VAL A 50 -8.68 3.97 -2.91
CA VAL A 50 -7.34 3.99 -3.50
C VAL A 50 -6.34 3.54 -2.43
N CYS A 51 -5.58 2.49 -2.74
CA CYS A 51 -4.61 1.86 -1.85
C CYS A 51 -3.18 1.95 -2.45
N PRO A 52 -2.54 3.12 -2.44
CA PRO A 52 -1.15 3.28 -2.87
C PRO A 52 -0.17 2.42 -2.06
N ILE A 53 0.78 1.78 -2.75
CA ILE A 53 1.81 0.95 -2.12
C ILE A 53 3.12 1.72 -1.95
N GLU A 54 3.61 1.80 -0.71
CA GLU A 54 4.90 2.38 -0.35
C GLU A 54 5.93 1.27 -0.10
N LEU A 55 6.86 1.14 -1.05
CA LEU A 55 7.94 0.15 -1.00
C LEU A 55 9.05 0.59 -0.03
N PRO A 56 9.80 -0.36 0.58
CA PRO A 56 11.03 -0.03 1.31
C PRO A 56 12.01 0.76 0.45
N GLY A 57 12.68 1.74 1.06
CA GLY A 57 13.60 2.65 0.37
C GLY A 57 12.90 3.73 -0.46
N ARG A 58 11.59 3.96 -0.24
CA ARG A 58 10.80 5.01 -0.92
C ARG A 58 9.98 5.82 0.08
N GLY A 59 9.76 7.09 -0.25
CA GLY A 59 8.86 7.99 0.49
C GLY A 59 9.09 7.95 2.00
N THR A 60 8.03 7.62 2.74
CA THR A 60 8.08 7.53 4.21
C THR A 60 8.93 6.36 4.74
N ARG A 61 9.32 5.42 3.87
CA ARG A 61 10.15 4.25 4.18
C ARG A 61 11.56 4.36 3.58
N MET A 62 12.03 5.58 3.30
CA MET A 62 13.34 5.84 2.68
C MET A 62 14.52 5.21 3.43
N MET A 63 14.44 5.12 4.77
CA MET A 63 15.51 4.57 5.60
C MET A 63 15.53 3.03 5.64
N GLU A 64 14.53 2.37 5.06
CA GLU A 64 14.49 0.91 4.98
C GLU A 64 15.28 0.42 3.75
N PRO A 65 16.00 -0.71 3.84
CA PRO A 65 16.73 -1.24 2.70
C PRO A 65 15.77 -1.67 1.57
N PRO A 66 16.01 -1.27 0.31
CA PRO A 66 15.17 -1.68 -0.80
C PRO A 66 15.40 -3.17 -1.13
N PHE A 67 14.35 -3.83 -1.61
CA PHE A 67 14.48 -5.16 -2.20
C PHE A 67 15.35 -5.13 -3.45
N THR A 68 16.26 -6.10 -3.58
CA THR A 68 17.12 -6.29 -4.77
C THR A 68 16.69 -7.48 -5.62
N GLN A 69 15.69 -8.25 -5.18
CA GLN A 69 15.13 -9.40 -5.89
C GLN A 69 13.61 -9.26 -5.99
N LEU A 70 13.08 -9.41 -7.21
CA LEU A 70 11.65 -9.21 -7.48
C LEU A 70 10.76 -10.23 -6.79
N MET A 71 11.17 -11.51 -6.74
CA MET A 71 10.34 -12.56 -6.15
C MET A 71 10.12 -12.35 -4.65
N LEU A 72 11.17 -12.00 -3.91
CA LEU A 72 11.05 -11.66 -2.49
C LEU A 72 10.16 -10.43 -2.25
N LEU A 73 10.22 -9.44 -3.16
CA LEU A 73 9.34 -8.28 -3.10
C LEU A 73 7.86 -8.68 -3.29
N VAL A 74 7.58 -9.53 -4.28
CA VAL A 74 6.22 -10.00 -4.56
C VAL A 74 5.65 -10.79 -3.38
N GLU A 75 6.44 -11.70 -2.80
CA GLU A 75 6.03 -12.47 -1.61
C GLU A 75 5.70 -11.56 -0.43
N ALA A 76 6.56 -10.57 -0.14
CA ALA A 76 6.35 -9.62 0.95
C ALA A 76 5.10 -8.75 0.72
N ILE A 77 4.89 -8.27 -0.50
CA ILE A 77 3.70 -7.50 -0.87
C ILE A 77 2.45 -8.35 -0.74
N ALA A 78 2.44 -9.57 -1.29
CA ALA A 78 1.27 -10.46 -1.24
C ALA A 78 0.84 -10.73 0.20
N ALA A 79 1.80 -11.01 1.09
CA ALA A 79 1.53 -11.18 2.52
C ALA A 79 0.96 -9.90 3.17
N ALA A 80 1.48 -8.72 2.79
CA ALA A 80 0.99 -7.44 3.29
C ALA A 80 -0.42 -7.07 2.77
N LEU A 81 -0.78 -7.50 1.55
CA LEU A 81 -2.07 -7.22 0.94
C LEU A 81 -3.17 -8.20 1.38
N LEU A 82 -2.81 -9.40 1.83
CA LEU A 82 -3.76 -10.45 2.19
C LEU A 82 -4.88 -10.00 3.15
N PRO A 83 -4.62 -9.22 4.22
CA PRO A 83 -5.67 -8.74 5.12
C PRO A 83 -6.72 -7.86 4.44
N TYR A 84 -6.37 -7.21 3.33
CA TYR A 84 -7.26 -6.35 2.55
C TYR A 84 -8.08 -7.11 1.52
N CYS A 85 -7.67 -8.33 1.15
CA CYS A 85 -8.41 -9.18 0.23
C CYS A 85 -9.46 -10.05 0.95
N ALA A 86 -9.21 -10.41 2.20
CA ALA A 86 -10.05 -11.32 2.98
C ALA A 86 -11.35 -10.69 3.54
N GLN A 87 -11.53 -9.37 3.42
CA GLN A 87 -12.80 -8.70 3.73
C GLN A 87 -13.71 -8.72 2.51
N THR A 88 -14.25 -9.89 2.17
CA THR A 88 -15.39 -10.01 1.27
C THR A 88 -16.56 -10.59 2.06
N LEU A 89 -17.46 -9.70 2.49
CA LEU A 89 -18.78 -9.92 3.10
C LEU A 89 -18.84 -10.61 4.47
#